data_AF-A0A957EHM7-F1
#
_entry.id   AF-A0A957EHM7-F1
#
_cell.length_a   1.000
_cell.length_b   1.000
_cell.length_c   1.000
_cell.angle_alpha   90.00
_cell.angle_beta   90.00
_cell.angle_gamma   90.00
#
_symmetry.space_group_name_H-M   'P 1'
#
loop_
_entity.id
_entity.type
_entity.pdbx_description
1 polymer ?
#
loop_
_entity_poly.entity_id
_entity_poly.type
_entity_poly.pdbx_seq_one_letter_code
_entity_poly.pdbx_strand_id
1 'polypeptide(L)'
;LTVTTPKGRSWVWHSKLVPFELQVQTGQQTITLPTQVIVPPRIPTLLLGLLLVFLIGAAGFFGRTQFCSSSQGSLLMNFGTGFWSRLCQNPAVTEVMPEPIIEPTTAVAIQPEVENTATATLPPTSEPTATAVPAREITIGQSVLGKPITAVAFGSGPHALIFVGGIHAGYGPSSVTLAEAVIEHYQTNPEAAATIPDNVTLYIIPNLNPDAAPNPGDTQARTNANGVNLNRNWPCNFVPGPEFGVAALSEPENQALNSFVEAENPVAVIFWNFPVTQANHSVVSPGLCRAGQEDVSRELMNAYASASGYQTRQADPNNVFSGDATDSMADLGIPSVFILLDSATAIDLELHLAAITAVYQMDFPGTTDE
;
A
#
# COMPACT_ATOMS: atom_id res chain seq x y z
N LEU A 1 28.62 -17.30 3.65
CA LEU A 1 28.24 -16.84 2.28
C LEU A 1 29.29 -17.32 1.30
N THR A 2 28.93 -17.88 0.15
CA THR A 2 29.92 -18.29 -0.87
C THR A 2 29.67 -17.47 -2.14
N VAL A 3 30.68 -16.72 -2.59
CA VAL A 3 30.57 -15.87 -3.78
C VAL A 3 31.48 -16.45 -4.86
N THR A 4 30.89 -16.80 -6.00
CA THR A 4 31.63 -17.34 -7.15
C THR A 4 31.56 -16.36 -8.31
N THR A 5 32.72 -16.00 -8.84
CA THR A 5 32.82 -15.10 -9.98
C THR A 5 32.55 -15.83 -11.29
N PRO A 6 32.16 -15.11 -12.37
CA PRO A 6 31.93 -15.69 -13.70
C PRO A 6 33.15 -16.43 -14.28
N LYS A 7 34.36 -16.16 -13.78
CA LYS A 7 35.60 -16.85 -14.18
C LYS A 7 35.91 -18.09 -13.31
N GLY A 8 34.93 -18.59 -12.55
CA GLY A 8 35.04 -19.84 -11.79
C GLY A 8 35.84 -19.75 -10.48
N ARG A 9 36.18 -18.56 -10.00
CA ARG A 9 36.81 -18.39 -8.67
C ARG A 9 35.75 -18.23 -7.60
N SER A 10 35.79 -19.08 -6.58
CA SER A 10 34.89 -19.03 -5.43
C SER A 10 35.61 -18.57 -4.17
N TRP A 11 34.94 -17.73 -3.38
CA TRP A 11 35.36 -17.34 -2.04
C TRP A 11 34.31 -17.74 -1.03
N VAL A 12 34.74 -18.44 0.03
CA VAL A 12 33.88 -18.79 1.16
C VAL A 12 34.07 -17.75 2.27
N TRP A 13 33.04 -16.97 2.51
CA TRP A 13 32.94 -15.98 3.57
C TRP A 13 32.34 -16.60 4.83
N HIS A 14 33.15 -16.65 5.88
CA HIS A 14 32.73 -17.02 7.23
C HIS A 14 32.44 -15.74 8.01
N SER A 15 31.16 -15.45 8.24
CA SER A 15 30.71 -14.35 9.10
C SER A 15 30.21 -14.90 10.43
N LYS A 16 30.45 -14.17 11.52
CA LYS A 16 29.83 -14.46 12.81
C LYS A 16 28.64 -13.53 13.00
N LEU A 17 27.48 -14.09 13.36
CA LEU A 17 26.37 -13.33 13.92
C LEU A 17 26.74 -12.97 15.35
N VAL A 18 26.82 -11.68 15.64
CA VAL A 18 27.06 -11.19 17.00
C VAL A 18 25.75 -10.60 17.51
N PRO A 19 25.13 -11.22 18.52
CA PRO A 19 23.94 -10.64 19.15
C PRO A 19 24.32 -9.43 19.98
N PHE A 20 23.49 -8.39 19.94
CA PHE A 20 23.55 -7.27 20.87
C PHE A 20 22.14 -6.76 21.17
N GLU A 21 22.00 -6.06 22.28
CA GLU A 21 20.72 -5.50 22.73
C GLU A 21 20.71 -4.00 22.46
N LEU A 22 19.73 -3.56 21.68
CA LEU A 22 19.48 -2.14 21.45
C LEU A 22 18.44 -1.67 22.47
N GLN A 23 18.83 -0.75 23.35
CA GLN A 23 17.91 -0.14 24.31
C GLN A 23 17.50 1.25 23.84
N VAL A 24 16.20 1.45 23.66
CA VAL A 24 15.60 2.73 23.27
C VAL A 24 14.75 3.22 24.43
N GLN A 25 15.03 4.42 24.95
CA GLN A 25 14.23 5.04 25.99
C GLN A 25 13.26 6.06 25.41
N THR A 26 11.98 5.92 25.79
CA THR A 26 10.92 6.87 25.47
C THR A 26 10.19 7.23 26.76
N GLY A 27 10.42 8.45 27.26
CA GLY A 27 9.89 8.87 28.56
C GLY A 27 10.50 8.08 29.72
N GLN A 28 9.68 7.46 30.56
CA GLN A 28 10.14 6.60 31.68
C GLN A 28 10.31 5.13 31.31
N GLN A 29 10.02 4.74 30.06
CA GLN A 29 10.11 3.34 29.63
C GLN A 29 11.36 3.09 28.79
N THR A 30 12.00 1.95 29.03
CA THR A 30 13.13 1.44 28.25
C THR A 30 12.68 0.20 27.49
N ILE A 31 12.71 0.25 26.17
CA ILE A 31 12.40 -0.88 25.30
C ILE A 31 13.71 -1.49 24.84
N THR A 32 13.89 -2.79 25.10
CA THR A 32 15.08 -3.54 24.69
C THR A 32 14.72 -4.42 23.50
N LEU A 33 15.37 -4.20 22.36
CA LEU A 33 15.17 -4.96 21.14
C LEU A 33 16.38 -5.88 20.90
N PRO A 34 16.19 -7.22 20.90
CA PRO A 34 17.26 -8.14 20.56
C PRO A 34 17.59 -8.02 19.07
N THR A 35 18.83 -7.68 18.75
CA THR A 35 19.28 -7.44 17.38
C THR A 35 20.52 -8.28 17.07
N GLN A 36 20.76 -8.60 15.80
CA GLN A 36 21.97 -9.28 15.34
C GLN A 36 22.63 -8.49 14.21
N VAL A 37 23.95 -8.34 14.26
CA VAL A 37 24.75 -7.76 13.17
C VAL A 37 25.77 -8.78 12.67
N ILE A 38 25.94 -8.80 11.35
CA ILE A 38 26.91 -9.64 10.65
C ILE A 38 28.25 -8.89 10.62
N VAL A 39 29.24 -9.39 11.36
CA VAL A 39 30.56 -8.74 11.43
C VAL A 39 31.58 -9.47 10.54
N PRO A 40 32.30 -8.76 9.64
CA PRO A 40 33.36 -9.37 8.84
C PRO A 40 34.61 -9.66 9.68
N PRO A 41 35.37 -10.73 9.38
CA PRO A 41 36.33 -11.34 10.31
C PRO A 41 37.65 -10.58 10.53
N ARG A 42 37.81 -9.35 10.03
CA ARG A 42 39.10 -8.61 10.06
C ARG A 42 39.02 -7.15 10.50
N ILE A 43 37.97 -6.76 11.21
CA ILE A 43 37.92 -5.45 11.85
C ILE A 43 38.17 -5.65 13.35
N PRO A 44 39.26 -5.13 13.93
CA PRO A 44 39.48 -5.12 15.37
C PRO A 44 38.24 -4.52 16.06
N THR A 45 37.78 -5.11 17.17
CA THR A 45 36.56 -4.72 17.90
C THR A 45 36.48 -3.21 18.23
N LEU A 46 37.63 -2.54 18.35
CA LEU A 46 37.74 -1.07 18.51
C LEU A 46 37.25 -0.26 17.30
N LEU A 47 37.41 -0.76 16.07
CA LEU A 47 36.97 -0.09 14.84
C LEU A 47 35.46 -0.30 14.57
N LEU A 48 34.86 -1.34 15.15
CA LEU A 48 33.42 -1.58 15.06
C LEU A 48 32.61 -0.53 15.84
N GLY A 49 33.10 -0.10 17.00
CA GLY A 49 32.51 1.00 17.77
C GLY A 49 32.56 2.34 17.04
N LEU A 50 33.66 2.62 16.33
CA LEU A 50 33.80 3.83 15.50
C LEU A 50 32.87 3.81 14.27
N LEU A 51 32.66 2.65 13.64
CA LEU A 51 31.77 2.51 12.48
C LEU A 51 30.28 2.70 12.86
N LEU A 52 29.87 2.21 14.04
CA LEU A 52 28.53 2.41 14.58
C LEU A 52 28.28 3.87 14.98
N VAL A 53 29.27 4.54 15.57
CA VAL A 53 29.20 5.99 15.86
C VAL A 53 29.11 6.82 14.57
N PHE A 54 29.76 6.39 13.48
CA PHE A 54 29.68 7.07 12.17
C PHE A 54 28.33 6.85 11.47
N LEU A 55 27.79 5.64 11.51
CA LEU A 55 26.47 5.31 10.93
C LEU A 55 25.32 6.00 11.68
N ILE A 56 25.45 6.20 13.00
CA ILE A 56 24.48 6.93 13.81
C ILE A 56 24.71 8.46 13.73
N GLY A 57 25.95 8.91 13.58
CA GLY A 57 26.30 10.31 13.36
C GLY A 57 25.79 10.88 12.01
N ALA A 58 25.68 10.04 10.98
CA ALA A 58 25.05 10.42 9.72
C ALA A 58 23.53 10.65 9.82
N ALA A 59 22.88 10.15 10.89
CA ALA A 59 21.47 10.41 11.18
C ALA A 59 21.24 11.68 12.05
N GLY A 60 22.31 12.37 12.49
CA GLY A 60 22.25 13.44 13.47
C GLY A 60 22.41 14.87 12.94
N PHE A 61 21.77 15.24 11.82
CA PHE A 61 21.83 16.63 11.32
C PHE A 61 20.77 17.59 11.93
N PHE A 62 19.99 17.15 12.92
CA PHE A 62 19.19 18.07 13.74
C PHE A 62 19.25 17.68 15.23
N GLY A 63 20.07 18.40 16.00
CA GLY A 63 20.04 18.40 17.47
C GLY A 63 21.38 18.10 18.15
N ARG A 64 21.92 19.10 18.87
CA ARG A 64 23.17 19.02 19.64
C ARG A 64 23.12 17.91 20.70
N THR A 65 24.06 16.95 20.66
CA THR A 65 24.22 15.90 21.68
C THR A 65 25.61 15.94 22.32
N GLN A 66 25.69 15.68 23.63
CA GLN A 66 26.94 15.49 24.39
C GLN A 66 27.08 14.03 24.83
N PHE A 67 28.33 13.55 24.90
CA PHE A 67 28.67 12.16 25.25
C PHE A 67 29.38 12.08 26.60
N CYS A 68 28.99 11.14 27.46
CA CYS A 68 29.73 10.75 28.66
C CYS A 68 30.06 9.26 28.60
N SER A 69 31.31 8.90 28.92
CA SER A 69 31.81 7.52 28.98
C SER A 69 31.77 7.01 30.42
N SER A 70 31.18 5.84 30.66
CA SER A 70 31.36 5.09 31.91
C SER A 70 32.28 3.88 31.69
N SER A 71 32.99 3.46 32.75
CA SER A 71 34.02 2.42 32.72
C SER A 71 33.51 0.99 32.48
N GLN A 72 32.24 0.80 32.10
CA GLN A 72 31.64 -0.49 31.79
C GLN A 72 31.15 -0.65 30.34
N GLY A 73 31.48 0.28 29.44
CA GLY A 73 31.34 0.06 27.99
C GLY A 73 29.94 0.30 27.41
N SER A 74 29.10 1.11 28.07
CA SER A 74 27.80 1.52 27.54
C SER A 74 27.81 3.01 27.15
N LEU A 75 27.28 3.32 25.96
CA LEU A 75 27.10 4.70 25.47
C LEU A 75 25.67 5.14 25.76
N LEU A 76 25.48 6.16 26.61
CA LEU A 76 24.17 6.73 26.91
C LEU A 76 23.97 8.02 26.11
N MET A 77 22.89 8.08 25.32
CA MET A 77 22.43 9.30 24.65
C MET A 77 21.22 9.86 25.39
N ASN A 78 21.20 11.17 25.62
CA ASN A 78 20.12 11.85 26.34
C ASN A 78 19.60 13.01 25.50
N PHE A 79 18.28 13.12 25.34
CA PHE A 79 17.63 14.21 24.60
C PHE A 79 16.82 15.05 25.59
N GLY A 80 17.32 16.24 25.92
CA GLY A 80 16.64 17.17 26.83
C GLY A 80 16.83 18.62 26.40
N THR A 81 15.72 19.38 26.38
CA THR A 81 15.70 20.82 26.09
C THR A 81 15.82 21.62 27.39
N GLY A 82 16.96 22.25 27.68
CA GLY A 82 17.08 23.23 28.78
C GLY A 82 18.47 23.35 29.45
N PHE A 83 18.77 24.55 29.95
CA PHE A 83 20.10 25.11 30.27
C PHE A 83 20.58 24.84 31.74
N TRP A 84 21.92 24.73 31.93
CA TRP A 84 22.72 24.65 33.18
C TRP A 84 22.69 23.40 34.11
N SER A 85 23.78 22.63 34.04
CA SER A 85 24.57 21.98 35.10
C SER A 85 23.90 21.44 36.39
N ARG A 86 24.06 20.13 36.64
CA ARG A 86 24.76 19.56 37.82
C ARG A 86 24.86 18.02 37.77
N LEU A 87 26.10 17.56 37.88
CA LEU A 87 26.63 16.35 38.51
C LEU A 87 25.81 15.05 38.52
N CYS A 88 26.43 14.04 37.91
CA CYS A 88 26.31 12.62 38.22
C CYS A 88 26.24 12.38 39.73
N GLN A 89 25.08 11.98 40.25
CA GLN A 89 24.95 11.24 41.50
C GLN A 89 23.84 10.21 41.35
N ASN A 90 24.23 8.94 41.45
CA ASN A 90 23.33 7.86 41.80
C ASN A 90 22.94 8.04 43.27
N PRO A 91 21.68 7.81 43.65
CA PRO A 91 21.50 6.81 44.70
C PRO A 91 20.31 5.88 44.47
N ALA A 92 20.55 4.65 44.91
CA ALA A 92 19.63 3.55 45.12
C ALA A 92 18.24 3.94 45.63
N VAL A 93 17.20 3.33 45.06
CA VAL A 93 15.95 3.05 45.79
C VAL A 93 15.46 1.66 45.41
N THR A 94 15.37 0.84 46.45
CA THR A 94 14.74 -0.47 46.55
C THR A 94 13.25 -0.36 46.23
N GLU A 95 12.72 -1.19 45.33
CA GLU A 95 11.27 -1.29 45.14
C GLU A 95 10.81 -2.75 45.31
N VAL A 96 9.84 -2.89 46.21
CA VAL A 96 9.15 -4.11 46.62
C VAL A 96 8.05 -4.39 45.60
N MET A 97 8.00 -5.59 45.04
CA MET A 97 6.85 -6.01 44.23
C MET A 97 5.69 -6.45 45.12
N PRO A 98 4.44 -6.06 44.82
CA PRO A 98 3.27 -6.85 45.20
C PRO A 98 2.88 -7.82 44.07
N GLU A 99 2.55 -9.02 44.49
CA GLU A 99 2.08 -10.18 43.72
C GLU A 99 0.64 -9.97 43.19
N PRO A 100 0.25 -10.54 42.03
CA PRO A 100 -1.09 -10.37 41.48
C PRO A 100 -2.12 -11.23 42.25
N ILE A 101 -3.19 -10.58 42.71
CA ILE A 101 -4.35 -11.21 43.35
C ILE A 101 -5.26 -11.80 42.25
N ILE A 102 -5.51 -13.09 42.35
CA ILE A 102 -6.53 -13.81 41.57
C ILE A 102 -7.87 -13.66 42.30
N GLU A 103 -8.88 -13.05 41.66
CA GLU A 103 -10.24 -13.03 42.17
C GLU A 103 -11.00 -14.34 41.83
N PRO A 104 -11.76 -14.92 42.78
CA PRO A 104 -12.53 -16.13 42.52
C PRO A 104 -13.89 -15.85 41.87
N THR A 105 -14.19 -16.66 40.86
CA THR A 105 -15.50 -16.82 40.20
C THR A 105 -16.61 -17.05 41.23
N THR A 106 -17.61 -16.17 41.23
CA THR A 106 -18.81 -16.31 42.07
C THR A 106 -19.86 -17.17 41.37
N ALA A 107 -20.33 -18.20 42.05
CA ALA A 107 -21.39 -19.10 41.62
C ALA A 107 -22.75 -18.38 41.62
N VAL A 108 -23.50 -18.53 40.52
CA VAL A 108 -24.87 -18.02 40.37
C VAL A 108 -25.85 -18.93 41.10
N ALA A 109 -26.64 -18.35 42.00
CA ALA A 109 -27.73 -19.02 42.71
C ALA A 109 -28.99 -19.09 41.83
N ILE A 110 -29.59 -20.28 41.76
CA ILE A 110 -30.86 -20.53 41.07
C ILE A 110 -32.01 -20.08 41.98
N GLN A 111 -32.90 -19.21 41.48
CA GLN A 111 -34.19 -18.86 42.07
C GLN A 111 -35.34 -19.44 41.24
N PRO A 112 -36.54 -19.64 41.84
CA PRO A 112 -37.56 -20.52 41.27
C PRO A 112 -38.36 -19.88 40.14
N GLU A 113 -38.82 -20.77 39.27
CA GLU A 113 -39.64 -20.58 38.09
C GLU A 113 -41.00 -19.94 38.43
N VAL A 114 -41.24 -18.75 37.88
CA VAL A 114 -42.56 -18.10 37.88
C VAL A 114 -43.21 -18.40 36.54
N GLU A 115 -44.30 -19.16 36.60
CA GLU A 115 -45.18 -19.52 35.50
C GLU A 115 -45.77 -18.25 34.87
N ASN A 116 -45.21 -17.82 33.74
CA ASN A 116 -45.68 -16.64 33.01
C ASN A 116 -46.61 -17.08 31.87
N THR A 117 -47.85 -16.62 31.96
CA THR A 117 -48.94 -16.86 31.00
C THR A 117 -48.55 -16.39 29.60
N ALA A 118 -48.61 -17.31 28.61
CA ALA A 118 -48.31 -17.03 27.22
C ALA A 118 -49.27 -15.97 26.64
N THR A 119 -48.74 -14.78 26.39
CA THR A 119 -49.37 -13.78 25.51
C THR A 119 -48.86 -14.04 24.10
N ALA A 120 -49.77 -14.36 23.18
CA ALA A 120 -49.46 -14.60 21.78
C ALA A 120 -48.82 -13.34 21.16
N THR A 121 -47.51 -13.39 20.93
CA THR A 121 -46.77 -12.35 20.22
C THR A 121 -46.93 -12.63 18.73
N LEU A 122 -47.50 -11.67 17.99
CA LEU A 122 -47.57 -11.73 16.53
C LEU A 122 -46.15 -11.84 15.96
N PRO A 123 -45.92 -12.62 14.90
CA PRO A 123 -44.61 -12.74 14.28
C PRO A 123 -44.13 -11.35 13.83
N PRO A 124 -42.83 -11.03 13.96
CA PRO A 124 -42.31 -9.77 13.44
C PRO A 124 -42.56 -9.71 11.93
N THR A 125 -43.21 -8.63 11.49
CA THR A 125 -43.30 -8.25 10.09
C THR A 125 -41.88 -8.18 9.55
N SER A 126 -41.54 -9.10 8.64
CA SER A 126 -40.29 -9.04 7.88
C SER A 126 -40.25 -7.73 7.10
N GLU A 127 -39.37 -6.81 7.49
CA GLU A 127 -39.00 -5.69 6.64
C GLU A 127 -38.51 -6.24 5.29
N PRO A 128 -38.88 -5.63 4.16
CA PRO A 128 -38.36 -6.04 2.88
C PRO A 128 -36.84 -5.86 2.91
N THR A 129 -36.10 -6.97 2.83
CA THR A 129 -34.66 -6.95 2.59
C THR A 129 -34.41 -6.09 1.36
N ALA A 130 -33.76 -4.93 1.56
CA ALA A 130 -33.29 -4.08 0.47
C ALA A 130 -32.57 -4.98 -0.54
N THR A 131 -33.13 -5.05 -1.74
CA THR A 131 -32.61 -5.93 -2.79
C THR A 131 -31.19 -5.46 -3.11
N ALA A 132 -30.19 -6.31 -2.87
CA ALA A 132 -28.80 -6.02 -3.19
C ALA A 132 -28.70 -5.57 -4.64
N VAL A 133 -28.00 -4.47 -4.89
CA VAL A 133 -27.70 -4.02 -6.26
C VAL A 133 -26.89 -5.14 -6.92
N PRO A 134 -27.34 -5.72 -8.05
CA PRO A 134 -26.66 -6.87 -8.63
C PRO A 134 -25.31 -6.42 -9.22
N ALA A 135 -24.22 -6.77 -8.53
CA ALA A 135 -22.88 -6.65 -9.06
C ALA A 135 -22.75 -7.59 -10.28
N ARG A 136 -22.21 -7.06 -11.39
CA ARG A 136 -21.99 -7.87 -12.61
C ARG A 136 -20.51 -8.18 -12.75
N GLU A 137 -20.16 -9.46 -12.68
CA GLU A 137 -18.81 -9.94 -12.92
C GLU A 137 -18.58 -10.17 -14.42
N ILE A 138 -17.44 -9.70 -14.92
CA ILE A 138 -17.05 -9.73 -16.33
C ILE A 138 -15.63 -10.29 -16.41
N THR A 139 -15.42 -11.36 -17.16
CA THR A 139 -14.05 -11.78 -17.49
C THR A 139 -13.54 -10.95 -18.65
N ILE A 140 -12.48 -10.16 -18.44
CA ILE A 140 -11.89 -9.26 -19.43
C ILE A 140 -10.73 -9.91 -20.21
N GLY A 141 -10.22 -11.03 -19.71
CA GLY A 141 -9.14 -11.77 -20.36
C GLY A 141 -8.55 -12.84 -19.44
N GLN A 142 -7.35 -13.30 -19.78
CA GLN A 142 -6.61 -14.28 -19.01
C GLN A 142 -5.15 -13.84 -18.86
N SER A 143 -4.51 -14.21 -17.76
CA SER A 143 -3.09 -14.04 -17.53
C SER A 143 -2.24 -15.03 -18.35
N VAL A 144 -0.91 -14.89 -18.27
CA VAL A 144 0.05 -15.82 -18.90
C VAL A 144 -0.19 -17.29 -18.50
N LEU A 145 -0.52 -17.55 -17.23
CA LEU A 145 -0.82 -18.91 -16.74
C LEU A 145 -2.29 -19.31 -16.92
N GLY A 146 -3.07 -18.54 -17.68
CA GLY A 146 -4.47 -18.84 -18.00
C GLY A 146 -5.45 -18.56 -16.87
N LYS A 147 -5.07 -17.77 -15.84
CA LYS A 147 -6.00 -17.38 -14.78
C LYS A 147 -6.93 -16.28 -15.30
N PRO A 148 -8.23 -16.30 -14.99
CA PRO A 148 -9.13 -15.25 -15.43
C PRO A 148 -8.76 -13.91 -14.80
N ILE A 149 -8.83 -12.85 -15.60
CA ILE A 149 -8.79 -11.46 -15.13
C ILE A 149 -10.22 -10.95 -15.20
N THR A 150 -10.76 -10.53 -14.06
CA THR A 150 -12.16 -10.14 -13.94
C THR A 150 -12.32 -8.67 -13.57
N ALA A 151 -13.45 -8.10 -13.94
CA ALA A 151 -13.95 -6.80 -13.48
C ALA A 151 -15.31 -7.01 -12.81
N VAL A 152 -15.57 -6.28 -11.73
CA VAL A 152 -16.88 -6.21 -11.08
C VAL A 152 -17.47 -4.84 -11.35
N ALA A 153 -18.70 -4.80 -11.88
CA ALA A 153 -19.40 -3.58 -12.24
C ALA A 153 -20.51 -3.24 -11.23
N PHE A 154 -20.60 -1.95 -10.88
CA PHE A 154 -21.69 -1.34 -10.12
C PHE A 154 -22.25 -0.14 -10.88
N GLY A 155 -23.56 0.08 -10.80
CA GLY A 155 -24.24 1.05 -11.66
C GLY A 155 -24.43 0.54 -13.10
N SER A 156 -25.00 1.39 -13.94
CA SER A 156 -25.35 1.05 -15.34
C SER A 156 -25.37 2.26 -16.27
N GLY A 157 -24.82 3.38 -15.83
CA GLY A 157 -24.80 4.60 -16.62
C GLY A 157 -23.68 4.62 -17.66
N PRO A 158 -23.75 5.53 -18.65
CA PRO A 158 -22.82 5.57 -19.78
C PRO A 158 -21.39 6.01 -19.41
N HIS A 159 -21.17 6.65 -18.26
CA HIS A 159 -19.84 7.11 -17.85
C HIS A 159 -19.10 6.00 -17.10
N ALA A 160 -18.28 5.26 -17.84
CA ALA A 160 -17.46 4.21 -17.26
C ALA A 160 -16.25 4.78 -16.50
N LEU A 161 -16.10 4.39 -15.24
CA LEU A 161 -14.92 4.63 -14.41
C LEU A 161 -14.25 3.29 -14.11
N ILE A 162 -12.96 3.17 -14.42
CA ILE A 162 -12.23 1.91 -14.22
C ILE A 162 -11.20 2.08 -13.11
N PHE A 163 -11.32 1.27 -12.07
CA PHE A 163 -10.34 1.13 -11.00
C PHE A 163 -9.60 -0.19 -11.14
N VAL A 164 -8.26 -0.15 -11.08
CA VAL A 164 -7.39 -1.29 -11.34
C VAL A 164 -6.48 -1.55 -10.15
N GLY A 165 -6.64 -2.70 -9.52
CA GLY A 165 -5.72 -3.26 -8.53
C GLY A 165 -4.73 -4.25 -9.15
N GLY A 166 -3.64 -4.51 -8.45
CA GLY A 166 -2.80 -5.67 -8.71
C GLY A 166 -1.93 -5.62 -9.96
N ILE A 167 -1.67 -4.47 -10.59
CA ILE A 167 -0.70 -4.40 -11.69
C ILE A 167 0.71 -4.87 -11.25
N HIS A 168 1.07 -4.63 -9.98
CA HIS A 168 2.23 -5.23 -9.30
C HIS A 168 1.78 -6.07 -8.08
N ALA A 169 0.82 -6.98 -8.26
CA ALA A 169 0.17 -7.73 -7.18
C ALA A 169 1.15 -8.47 -6.23
N GLY A 170 2.27 -8.96 -6.75
CA GLY A 170 3.29 -9.62 -5.93
C GLY A 170 4.01 -8.63 -4.99
N TYR A 171 4.43 -7.48 -5.53
CA TYR A 171 5.18 -6.44 -4.81
C TYR A 171 4.32 -5.67 -3.80
N GLY A 172 3.09 -5.33 -4.19
CA GLY A 172 2.15 -4.51 -3.45
C GLY A 172 0.77 -5.13 -3.39
N PRO A 173 0.59 -6.26 -2.67
CA PRO A 173 -0.71 -6.94 -2.59
C PRO A 173 -1.81 -6.08 -1.96
N SER A 174 -1.48 -5.02 -1.21
CA SER A 174 -2.46 -4.04 -0.71
C SER A 174 -3.35 -3.46 -1.81
N SER A 175 -2.85 -3.31 -3.04
CA SER A 175 -3.67 -2.85 -4.16
C SER A 175 -4.78 -3.84 -4.56
N VAL A 176 -4.52 -5.14 -4.43
CA VAL A 176 -5.52 -6.21 -4.63
C VAL A 176 -6.49 -6.21 -3.46
N THR A 177 -5.97 -6.20 -2.23
CA THR A 177 -6.79 -6.19 -1.01
C THR A 177 -7.72 -4.99 -0.96
N LEU A 178 -7.26 -3.81 -1.39
CA LEU A 178 -8.09 -2.61 -1.47
C LEU A 178 -9.23 -2.79 -2.47
N ALA A 179 -8.92 -3.27 -3.68
CA ALA A 179 -9.93 -3.46 -4.71
C ALA A 179 -10.99 -4.50 -4.28
N GLU A 180 -10.56 -5.61 -3.69
CA GLU A 180 -11.46 -6.63 -3.11
C GLU A 180 -12.34 -6.05 -1.99
N ALA A 181 -11.77 -5.25 -1.08
CA ALA A 181 -12.52 -4.62 0.00
C ALA A 181 -13.54 -3.58 -0.50
N VAL A 182 -13.22 -2.83 -1.56
CA VAL A 182 -14.18 -1.91 -2.21
C VAL A 182 -15.30 -2.69 -2.88
N ILE A 183 -15.00 -3.79 -3.57
CA ILE A 183 -16.01 -4.67 -4.16
C ILE A 183 -16.94 -5.21 -3.07
N GLU A 184 -16.39 -5.74 -1.98
CA GLU A 184 -17.16 -6.26 -0.84
C GLU A 184 -18.04 -5.16 -0.23
N HIS A 185 -17.51 -3.95 -0.07
CA HIS A 185 -18.26 -2.82 0.46
C HIS A 185 -19.53 -2.54 -0.35
N TYR A 186 -19.43 -2.39 -1.68
CA TYR A 186 -20.60 -2.10 -2.49
C TYR A 186 -21.54 -3.30 -2.65
N GLN A 187 -21.04 -4.54 -2.60
CA GLN A 187 -21.89 -5.75 -2.64
C GLN A 187 -22.72 -5.92 -1.36
N THR A 188 -22.15 -5.57 -0.20
CA THR A 188 -22.78 -5.82 1.10
C THR A 188 -23.52 -4.62 1.68
N ASN A 189 -23.35 -3.42 1.09
CA ASN A 189 -24.00 -2.18 1.53
C ASN A 189 -24.81 -1.54 0.38
N PRO A 190 -26.10 -1.92 0.19
CA PRO A 190 -26.94 -1.38 -0.87
C PRO A 190 -27.09 0.14 -0.83
N GLU A 191 -27.09 0.74 0.36
CA GLU A 191 -27.15 2.20 0.54
C GLU A 191 -25.91 2.89 -0.04
N ALA A 192 -24.73 2.29 0.12
CA ALA A 192 -23.50 2.82 -0.47
C ALA A 192 -23.53 2.68 -2.00
N ALA A 193 -23.98 1.54 -2.52
CA ALA A 193 -24.14 1.34 -3.96
C ALA A 193 -25.16 2.33 -4.58
N ALA A 194 -26.20 2.70 -3.84
CA ALA A 194 -27.18 3.70 -4.26
C ALA A 194 -26.64 5.14 -4.30
N THR A 195 -25.43 5.39 -3.78
CA THR A 195 -24.77 6.71 -3.92
C THR A 195 -24.02 6.89 -5.23
N ILE A 196 -23.83 5.81 -6.00
CA ILE A 196 -23.25 5.88 -7.35
C ILE A 196 -24.28 6.57 -8.27
N PRO A 197 -23.93 7.67 -8.97
CA PRO A 197 -24.85 8.35 -9.85
C PRO A 197 -25.40 7.46 -10.98
N ASP A 198 -26.65 7.68 -11.38
CA ASP A 198 -27.34 6.89 -12.42
C ASP A 198 -26.62 6.94 -13.77
N ASN A 199 -25.83 7.98 -14.04
CA ASN A 199 -25.04 8.14 -15.26
C ASN A 199 -23.65 7.50 -15.19
N VAL A 200 -23.27 6.87 -14.06
CA VAL A 200 -21.97 6.23 -13.87
C VAL A 200 -22.08 4.70 -13.90
N THR A 201 -21.07 4.06 -14.48
CA THR A 201 -20.75 2.65 -14.22
C THR A 201 -19.36 2.56 -13.61
N LEU A 202 -19.27 2.01 -12.41
CA LEU A 202 -18.01 1.78 -11.70
C LEU A 202 -17.53 0.36 -11.97
N TYR A 203 -16.41 0.23 -12.68
CA TYR A 203 -15.72 -1.04 -12.90
C TYR A 203 -14.51 -1.16 -11.96
N ILE A 204 -14.41 -2.29 -11.27
CA ILE A 204 -13.28 -2.58 -10.38
C ILE A 204 -12.63 -3.89 -10.81
N ILE A 205 -11.37 -3.82 -11.23
CA ILE A 205 -10.52 -4.97 -11.56
C ILE A 205 -9.68 -5.27 -10.31
N PRO A 206 -9.96 -6.34 -9.54
CA PRO A 206 -9.25 -6.60 -8.30
C PRO A 206 -7.77 -6.92 -8.52
N ASN A 207 -7.46 -7.71 -9.54
CA ASN A 207 -6.10 -8.16 -9.78
C ASN A 207 -5.81 -8.30 -11.28
N LEU A 208 -5.05 -7.34 -11.82
CA LEU A 208 -4.57 -7.39 -13.20
C LEU A 208 -3.45 -8.42 -13.43
N ASN A 209 -2.67 -8.76 -12.39
CA ASN A 209 -1.57 -9.72 -12.45
C ASN A 209 -1.80 -10.90 -11.50
N PRO A 210 -2.80 -11.77 -11.76
CA PRO A 210 -3.14 -12.88 -10.88
C PRO A 210 -2.07 -13.97 -10.83
N ASP A 211 -1.06 -13.92 -11.70
CA ASP A 211 0.04 -14.87 -11.72
C ASP A 211 1.13 -14.54 -10.69
N ALA A 212 1.29 -13.27 -10.34
CA ALA A 212 2.29 -12.85 -9.36
C ALA A 212 1.89 -13.34 -7.95
N ALA A 213 2.75 -14.19 -7.36
CA ALA A 213 2.60 -14.58 -5.97
C ALA A 213 2.97 -13.39 -5.04
N PRO A 214 2.16 -13.12 -3.99
CA PRO A 214 2.50 -12.10 -3.00
C PRO A 214 3.87 -12.32 -2.37
N ASN A 215 4.74 -11.32 -2.51
CA ASN A 215 6.03 -11.21 -1.85
C ASN A 215 6.31 -9.71 -1.58
N PRO A 216 5.63 -9.14 -0.56
CA PRO A 216 5.57 -7.70 -0.35
C PRO A 216 6.95 -7.05 -0.24
N GLY A 217 7.19 -6.00 -1.02
CA GLY A 217 8.45 -5.25 -1.01
C GLY A 217 9.59 -5.89 -1.81
N ASP A 218 9.43 -7.10 -2.37
CA ASP A 218 10.42 -7.69 -3.27
C ASP A 218 10.24 -7.16 -4.69
N THR A 219 11.19 -6.35 -5.16
CA THR A 219 11.16 -5.76 -6.50
C THR A 219 11.04 -6.80 -7.64
N GLN A 220 11.45 -8.05 -7.44
CA GLN A 220 11.27 -9.11 -8.43
C GLN A 220 9.79 -9.52 -8.56
N ALA A 221 8.98 -9.33 -7.53
CA ALA A 221 7.55 -9.65 -7.52
C ALA A 221 6.69 -8.58 -8.22
N ARG A 222 7.31 -7.65 -8.95
CA ARG A 222 6.63 -6.63 -9.77
C ARG A 222 6.20 -7.16 -11.13
N THR A 223 6.84 -8.22 -11.62
CA THR A 223 6.60 -8.72 -12.98
C THR A 223 5.47 -9.74 -13.02
N ASN A 224 4.91 -9.98 -14.21
CA ASN A 224 4.02 -11.14 -14.45
C ASN A 224 4.84 -12.44 -14.57
N ALA A 225 4.18 -13.55 -14.95
CA ALA A 225 4.82 -14.86 -15.08
C ALA A 225 5.92 -14.92 -16.16
N ASN A 226 5.91 -14.02 -17.14
CA ASN A 226 6.96 -13.91 -18.16
C ASN A 226 8.17 -13.06 -17.70
N GLY A 227 8.13 -12.49 -16.49
CA GLY A 227 9.17 -11.57 -16.04
C GLY A 227 9.02 -10.16 -16.62
N VAL A 228 7.85 -9.82 -17.17
CA VAL A 228 7.55 -8.48 -17.71
C VAL A 228 6.83 -7.63 -16.67
N ASN A 229 7.30 -6.41 -16.47
CA ASN A 229 6.63 -5.40 -15.69
C ASN A 229 5.46 -4.82 -16.51
N LEU A 230 4.23 -5.15 -16.11
CA LEU A 230 3.02 -4.74 -16.81
C LEU A 230 2.85 -3.22 -16.91
N ASN A 231 3.41 -2.45 -15.97
CA ASN A 231 3.42 -0.98 -16.03
C ASN A 231 4.61 -0.41 -16.84
N ARG A 232 5.29 -1.23 -17.65
CA ARG A 232 6.30 -0.82 -18.62
C ARG A 232 6.01 -1.33 -20.02
N ASN A 233 4.89 -2.03 -20.20
CA ASN A 233 4.48 -2.70 -21.43
C ASN A 233 3.36 -1.94 -22.19
N TRP A 234 3.21 -0.63 -21.99
CA TRP A 234 2.20 0.18 -22.68
C TRP A 234 2.78 1.00 -23.85
N PRO A 235 1.96 1.47 -24.82
CA PRO A 235 2.46 2.11 -26.04
C PRO A 235 3.21 3.43 -25.87
N CYS A 236 2.81 4.28 -24.92
CA CYS A 236 3.43 5.60 -24.76
C CYS A 236 4.91 5.46 -24.41
N ASN A 237 5.77 6.09 -25.24
CA ASN A 237 7.23 6.10 -25.08
C ASN A 237 7.84 4.71 -24.87
N PHE A 238 7.20 3.67 -25.40
CA PHE A 238 7.63 2.28 -25.20
C PHE A 238 9.03 2.02 -25.75
N VAL A 239 9.84 1.35 -24.95
CA VAL A 239 11.13 0.80 -25.36
C VAL A 239 11.17 -0.70 -25.04
N PRO A 240 11.36 -1.59 -26.04
CA PRO A 240 11.47 -3.03 -25.80
C PRO A 240 12.61 -3.36 -24.84
N GLY A 241 12.40 -4.38 -24.00
CA GLY A 241 13.41 -4.82 -23.04
C GLY A 241 13.02 -6.12 -22.33
N PRO A 242 13.98 -6.84 -21.76
CA PRO A 242 13.71 -8.12 -21.10
C PRO A 242 12.69 -8.00 -19.95
N GLU A 243 12.66 -6.86 -19.26
CA GLU A 243 11.70 -6.58 -18.18
C GLU A 243 10.47 -5.81 -18.65
N PHE A 244 10.42 -5.35 -19.90
CA PHE A 244 9.36 -4.46 -20.41
C PHE A 244 8.54 -5.10 -21.54
N GLY A 245 8.95 -6.26 -22.04
CA GLY A 245 8.32 -6.97 -23.14
C GLY A 245 9.00 -6.74 -24.49
N VAL A 246 8.65 -7.56 -25.47
CA VAL A 246 9.23 -7.54 -26.83
C VAL A 246 8.60 -6.48 -27.74
N ALA A 247 7.38 -6.05 -27.40
CA ALA A 247 6.61 -5.00 -28.04
C ALA A 247 5.66 -4.40 -27.00
N ALA A 248 5.13 -3.20 -27.24
CA ALA A 248 4.06 -2.66 -26.42
C ALA A 248 2.84 -3.60 -26.50
N LEU A 249 2.16 -3.77 -25.38
CA LEU A 249 1.02 -4.68 -25.21
C LEU A 249 1.35 -6.12 -25.62
N SER A 250 2.59 -6.57 -25.40
CA SER A 250 2.98 -7.96 -25.66
C SER A 250 2.38 -8.94 -24.65
N GLU A 251 2.12 -8.49 -23.43
CA GLU A 251 1.60 -9.35 -22.37
C GLU A 251 0.08 -9.49 -22.43
N PRO A 252 -0.46 -10.70 -22.17
CA PRO A 252 -1.89 -10.94 -22.23
C PRO A 252 -2.67 -10.13 -21.18
N GLU A 253 -2.08 -9.84 -20.02
CA GLU A 253 -2.68 -8.95 -19.02
C GLU A 253 -2.86 -7.52 -19.56
N ASN A 254 -1.84 -6.98 -20.24
CA ASN A 254 -1.89 -5.67 -20.87
C ASN A 254 -2.92 -5.63 -22.00
N GLN A 255 -2.97 -6.66 -22.85
CA GLN A 255 -3.96 -6.77 -23.93
C GLN A 255 -5.39 -6.84 -23.40
N ALA A 256 -5.62 -7.58 -22.32
CA ALA A 256 -6.92 -7.69 -21.67
C ALA A 256 -7.42 -6.33 -21.18
N LEU A 257 -6.58 -5.58 -20.44
CA LEU A 257 -6.95 -4.26 -19.97
C LEU A 257 -7.12 -3.26 -21.11
N ASN A 258 -6.22 -3.26 -22.11
CA ASN A 258 -6.35 -2.37 -23.27
C ASN A 258 -7.67 -2.60 -24.03
N SER A 259 -7.99 -3.86 -24.32
CA SER A 259 -9.24 -4.21 -25.01
C SER A 259 -10.48 -3.81 -24.20
N PHE A 260 -10.40 -3.92 -22.87
CA PHE A 260 -11.48 -3.50 -21.98
C PHE A 260 -11.65 -1.97 -21.95
N VAL A 261 -10.56 -1.21 -21.90
CA VAL A 261 -10.58 0.26 -22.00
C VAL A 261 -11.15 0.70 -23.35
N GLU A 262 -10.75 0.07 -24.46
CA GLU A 262 -11.29 0.35 -25.80
C GLU A 262 -12.79 0.05 -25.90
N ALA A 263 -13.24 -1.05 -25.30
CA ALA A 263 -14.63 -1.47 -25.35
C ALA A 263 -15.55 -0.58 -24.50
N GLU A 264 -15.12 -0.17 -23.31
CA GLU A 264 -15.93 0.61 -22.37
C GLU A 264 -15.78 2.13 -22.57
N ASN A 265 -14.73 2.59 -23.26
CA ASN A 265 -14.44 4.01 -23.52
C ASN A 265 -14.60 4.88 -22.24
N PRO A 266 -13.80 4.62 -21.20
CA PRO A 266 -14.02 5.20 -19.88
C PRO A 266 -13.70 6.70 -19.83
N VAL A 267 -14.38 7.40 -18.93
CA VAL A 267 -14.11 8.81 -18.62
C VAL A 267 -12.87 8.98 -17.72
N ALA A 268 -12.45 7.93 -17.01
CA ALA A 268 -11.18 7.88 -16.31
C ALA A 268 -10.71 6.45 -15.97
N VAL A 269 -9.39 6.28 -15.80
CA VAL A 269 -8.77 5.04 -15.33
C VAL A 269 -7.84 5.30 -14.14
N ILE A 270 -8.10 4.64 -13.02
CA ILE A 270 -7.40 4.83 -11.74
C ILE A 270 -6.69 3.53 -11.36
N PHE A 271 -5.40 3.60 -11.08
CA PHE A 271 -4.59 2.44 -10.70
C PHE A 271 -4.18 2.51 -9.23
N TRP A 272 -4.62 1.58 -8.40
CA TRP A 272 -4.05 1.40 -7.07
C TRP A 272 -2.73 0.63 -7.17
N ASN A 273 -1.68 1.16 -6.55
CA ASN A 273 -0.37 0.55 -6.62
C ASN A 273 0.49 0.88 -5.40
N PHE A 274 1.40 -0.02 -5.01
CA PHE A 274 2.41 0.27 -3.99
C PHE A 274 3.71 0.78 -4.65
N PRO A 275 4.25 1.93 -4.23
CA PRO A 275 5.47 2.50 -4.80
C PRO A 275 6.75 1.81 -4.30
N VAL A 276 7.82 1.90 -5.09
CA VAL A 276 9.15 1.37 -4.69
C VAL A 276 9.89 2.29 -3.71
N THR A 277 9.66 3.59 -3.84
CA THR A 277 10.41 4.60 -3.09
C THR A 277 9.53 5.23 -2.02
N GLN A 278 10.04 5.30 -0.79
CA GLN A 278 9.33 5.87 0.36
C GLN A 278 8.77 7.29 0.09
N ALA A 279 9.47 8.10 -0.69
CA ALA A 279 9.05 9.45 -1.07
C ALA A 279 7.77 9.50 -1.93
N ASN A 280 7.25 8.35 -2.35
CA ASN A 280 6.03 8.25 -3.15
C ASN A 280 4.88 7.59 -2.39
N HIS A 281 5.04 7.31 -1.09
CA HIS A 281 3.95 6.78 -0.27
C HIS A 281 2.89 7.86 -0.08
N SER A 282 1.61 7.45 -0.12
CA SER A 282 0.46 8.36 -0.01
C SER A 282 0.46 9.48 -1.06
N VAL A 283 0.74 9.12 -2.32
CA VAL A 283 0.83 10.06 -3.45
C VAL A 283 -0.16 9.70 -4.55
N VAL A 284 -0.82 10.70 -5.13
CA VAL A 284 -1.55 10.61 -6.40
C VAL A 284 -0.67 11.18 -7.51
N SER A 285 -0.37 10.37 -8.52
CA SER A 285 0.51 10.73 -9.65
C SER A 285 -0.27 10.61 -10.96
N PRO A 286 -0.36 11.67 -11.78
CA PRO A 286 -1.02 11.65 -13.07
C PRO A 286 -0.12 11.04 -14.14
N GLY A 287 -0.74 10.47 -15.17
CA GLY A 287 -0.04 10.12 -16.41
C GLY A 287 0.30 11.36 -17.25
N LEU A 288 1.43 11.33 -17.95
CA LEU A 288 1.90 12.35 -18.88
C LEU A 288 2.75 11.72 -19.99
N CYS A 289 2.17 11.51 -21.18
CA CYS A 289 2.91 10.96 -22.31
C CYS A 289 3.81 11.98 -23.01
N ARG A 290 3.28 13.19 -23.22
CA ARG A 290 3.92 14.24 -24.01
C ARG A 290 3.76 15.60 -23.34
N ALA A 291 4.75 16.48 -23.48
CA ALA A 291 4.62 17.86 -23.06
C ALA A 291 3.39 18.52 -23.69
N GLY A 292 2.62 19.27 -22.91
CA GLY A 292 1.33 19.85 -23.30
C GLY A 292 0.10 19.02 -22.89
N GLN A 293 0.27 17.83 -22.32
CA GLN A 293 -0.81 16.99 -21.77
C GLN A 293 -0.89 17.03 -20.23
N GLU A 294 -0.17 17.94 -19.57
CA GLU A 294 -0.09 18.03 -18.09
C GLU A 294 -1.47 18.21 -17.42
N ASP A 295 -2.43 18.71 -18.19
CA ASP A 295 -3.76 19.07 -17.73
C ASP A 295 -4.76 17.91 -17.79
N VAL A 296 -4.51 16.89 -18.62
CA VAL A 296 -5.46 15.80 -18.93
C VAL A 296 -5.96 15.10 -17.67
N SER A 297 -5.05 14.80 -16.75
CA SER A 297 -5.36 14.05 -15.52
C SER A 297 -5.39 14.92 -14.26
N ARG A 298 -5.22 16.24 -14.40
CA ARG A 298 -5.02 17.13 -13.24
C ARG A 298 -6.23 17.20 -12.34
N GLU A 299 -7.43 17.33 -12.91
CA GLU A 299 -8.67 17.43 -12.12
C GLU A 299 -8.94 16.12 -11.37
N LEU A 300 -8.77 14.98 -12.03
CA LEU A 300 -8.87 13.65 -11.41
C LEU A 300 -7.87 13.47 -10.26
N MET A 301 -6.60 13.82 -10.49
CA MET A 301 -5.57 13.77 -9.45
C MET A 301 -5.96 14.62 -8.25
N ASN A 302 -6.40 15.86 -8.47
CA ASN A 302 -6.75 16.78 -7.40
C ASN A 302 -7.99 16.31 -6.62
N ALA A 303 -9.01 15.79 -7.30
CA ALA A 303 -10.22 15.26 -6.67
C ALA A 303 -9.88 14.08 -5.75
N TYR A 304 -9.13 13.10 -6.25
CA TYR A 304 -8.72 11.95 -5.46
C TYR A 304 -7.87 12.37 -4.26
N ALA A 305 -6.83 13.17 -4.49
CA ALA A 305 -5.90 13.60 -3.44
C ALA A 305 -6.59 14.44 -2.36
N SER A 306 -7.51 15.33 -2.74
CA SER A 306 -8.23 16.17 -1.78
C SER A 306 -9.15 15.35 -0.88
N ALA A 307 -9.82 14.33 -1.44
CA ALA A 307 -10.74 13.49 -0.70
C ALA A 307 -10.04 12.43 0.16
N SER A 308 -8.91 11.88 -0.30
CA SER A 308 -8.12 10.93 0.50
C SER A 308 -7.16 11.60 1.47
N GLY A 309 -6.81 12.88 1.27
CA GLY A 309 -5.71 13.53 1.98
C GLY A 309 -4.31 13.09 1.51
N TYR A 310 -4.21 12.35 0.40
CA TYR A 310 -2.93 12.02 -0.21
C TYR A 310 -2.28 13.27 -0.83
N GLN A 311 -0.96 13.24 -0.97
CA GLN A 311 -0.22 14.30 -1.65
C GLN A 311 -0.37 14.17 -3.16
N THR A 312 -0.34 15.30 -3.88
CA THR A 312 -0.23 15.26 -5.34
C THR A 312 1.24 15.28 -5.75
N ARG A 313 1.55 14.54 -6.81
CA ARG A 313 2.80 14.69 -7.55
C ARG A 313 2.47 15.18 -8.94
N GLN A 314 2.91 16.39 -9.26
CA GLN A 314 2.79 16.88 -10.63
C GLN A 314 3.62 16.00 -11.57
N ALA A 315 3.10 15.74 -12.76
CA ALA A 315 3.89 15.11 -13.80
C ALA A 315 5.05 16.03 -14.21
N ASP A 316 6.22 15.44 -14.44
CA ASP A 316 7.40 16.14 -14.91
C ASP A 316 7.64 15.75 -16.37
N PRO A 317 7.49 16.68 -17.34
CA PRO A 317 7.69 16.38 -18.76
C PRO A 317 9.13 15.97 -19.10
N ASN A 318 10.08 16.16 -18.18
CA ASN A 318 11.47 15.72 -18.34
C ASN A 318 11.74 14.33 -17.74
N ASN A 319 10.75 13.74 -17.07
CA ASN A 319 10.86 12.46 -16.38
C ASN A 319 9.68 11.55 -16.73
N VAL A 320 9.55 11.25 -18.03
CA VAL A 320 8.50 10.38 -18.56
C VAL A 320 8.94 8.92 -18.46
N PHE A 321 8.01 8.06 -18.04
CA PHE A 321 8.29 6.64 -17.88
C PHE A 321 8.05 5.90 -19.21
N SER A 322 8.99 5.05 -19.61
CA SER A 322 8.79 4.18 -20.78
C SER A 322 7.67 3.19 -20.51
N GLY A 323 6.62 3.21 -21.35
CA GLY A 323 5.56 2.23 -21.37
C GLY A 323 4.67 2.19 -20.12
N ASP A 324 4.49 3.33 -19.47
CA ASP A 324 3.57 3.48 -18.34
C ASP A 324 2.09 3.45 -18.77
N ALA A 325 1.27 2.80 -17.95
CA ALA A 325 -0.16 2.65 -18.20
C ALA A 325 -0.88 3.99 -18.20
N THR A 326 -0.64 4.82 -17.19
CA THR A 326 -1.29 6.12 -17.04
C THR A 326 -0.84 7.09 -18.13
N ASP A 327 0.44 7.06 -18.52
CA ASP A 327 0.93 7.88 -19.64
C ASP A 327 0.19 7.49 -20.93
N SER A 328 -0.02 6.20 -21.18
CA SER A 328 -0.71 5.75 -22.40
C SER A 328 -2.20 6.10 -22.41
N MET A 329 -2.88 6.05 -21.27
CA MET A 329 -4.26 6.54 -21.16
C MET A 329 -4.33 8.05 -21.39
N ALA A 330 -3.41 8.81 -20.81
CA ALA A 330 -3.32 10.25 -21.01
C ALA A 330 -3.04 10.62 -22.48
N ASP A 331 -2.26 9.82 -23.22
CA ASP A 331 -2.02 10.03 -24.66
C ASP A 331 -3.30 9.87 -25.49
N LEU A 332 -4.24 9.03 -25.03
CA LEU A 332 -5.58 8.87 -25.61
C LEU A 332 -6.56 9.97 -25.18
N GLY A 333 -6.12 10.91 -24.32
CA GLY A 333 -6.99 11.93 -23.73
C GLY A 333 -7.88 11.41 -22.60
N ILE A 334 -7.61 10.21 -22.08
CA ILE A 334 -8.35 9.63 -20.96
C ILE A 334 -7.64 10.04 -19.65
N PRO A 335 -8.30 10.80 -18.76
CA PRO A 335 -7.77 11.09 -17.42
C PRO A 335 -7.35 9.82 -16.69
N SER A 336 -6.11 9.79 -16.19
CA SER A 336 -5.60 8.63 -15.46
C SER A 336 -4.54 8.96 -14.42
N VAL A 337 -4.58 8.20 -13.32
CA VAL A 337 -3.71 8.40 -12.16
C VAL A 337 -3.27 7.08 -11.55
N PHE A 338 -2.05 7.05 -11.03
CA PHE A 338 -1.62 6.09 -10.03
C PHE A 338 -1.89 6.63 -8.63
N ILE A 339 -2.58 5.83 -7.82
CA ILE A 339 -2.72 6.01 -6.38
C ILE A 339 -1.64 5.17 -5.71
N LEU A 340 -0.60 5.82 -5.23
CA LEU A 340 0.57 5.20 -4.60
C LEU A 340 0.32 5.03 -3.11
N LEU A 341 -0.06 3.80 -2.73
CA LEU A 341 -0.48 3.43 -1.38
C LEU A 341 0.67 3.55 -0.36
N ASP A 342 0.31 3.75 0.90
CA ASP A 342 1.27 3.91 2.00
C ASP A 342 1.95 2.60 2.43
N SER A 343 1.25 1.47 2.26
CA SER A 343 1.68 0.16 2.71
C SER A 343 1.57 -0.88 1.61
N ALA A 344 2.50 -1.85 1.63
CA ALA A 344 2.48 -2.99 0.72
C ALA A 344 1.39 -4.01 1.07
N THR A 345 0.90 -4.01 2.31
CA THR A 345 -0.01 -5.04 2.83
C THR A 345 -1.24 -4.50 3.58
N ALA A 346 -1.16 -3.30 4.14
CA ALA A 346 -2.28 -2.67 4.83
C ALA A 346 -3.06 -1.75 3.90
N ILE A 347 -4.34 -1.55 4.20
CA ILE A 347 -5.24 -0.65 3.48
C ILE A 347 -5.95 0.27 4.46
N ASP A 348 -6.35 1.45 3.99
CA ASP A 348 -7.28 2.35 4.67
C ASP A 348 -8.53 2.50 3.79
N LEU A 349 -9.52 1.64 4.04
CA LEU A 349 -10.70 1.55 3.17
C LEU A 349 -11.54 2.83 3.21
N GLU A 350 -11.73 3.43 4.39
CA GLU A 350 -12.60 4.60 4.56
C GLU A 350 -12.09 5.79 3.73
N LEU A 351 -10.78 6.04 3.79
CA LEU A 351 -10.09 7.05 2.98
C LEU A 351 -10.30 6.82 1.48
N HIS A 352 -10.19 5.57 1.00
CA HIS A 352 -10.30 5.26 -0.42
C HIS A 352 -11.76 5.30 -0.89
N LEU A 353 -12.73 4.92 -0.05
CA LEU A 353 -14.16 5.08 -0.34
C LEU A 353 -14.54 6.56 -0.46
N ALA A 354 -14.03 7.43 0.42
CA ALA A 354 -14.24 8.87 0.30
C ALA A 354 -13.70 9.42 -1.04
N ALA A 355 -12.52 8.95 -1.47
CA ALA A 355 -11.93 9.35 -2.74
C ALA A 355 -12.67 8.80 -3.97
N ILE A 356 -13.15 7.55 -3.94
CA ILE A 356 -13.99 6.99 -5.01
C ILE A 356 -15.27 7.82 -5.15
N THR A 357 -15.91 8.16 -4.02
CA THR A 357 -17.10 9.02 -4.01
C THR A 357 -16.84 10.37 -4.64
N ALA A 358 -15.72 11.01 -4.30
CA ALA A 358 -15.35 12.29 -4.92
C ALA A 358 -15.14 12.15 -6.44
N VAL A 359 -14.54 11.05 -6.91
CA VAL A 359 -14.26 10.83 -8.33
C VAL A 359 -15.54 10.63 -9.15
N TYR A 360 -16.46 9.75 -8.73
CA TYR A 360 -17.68 9.56 -9.52
C TYR A 360 -18.68 10.72 -9.44
N GLN A 361 -18.45 11.68 -8.53
CA GLN A 361 -19.20 12.94 -8.44
C GLN A 361 -18.57 14.07 -9.28
N MET A 362 -17.41 13.83 -9.91
CA MET A 362 -16.81 14.79 -10.83
C MET A 362 -17.68 14.98 -12.08
N ASP A 363 -17.64 16.19 -12.61
CA ASP A 363 -18.12 16.50 -13.95
C ASP A 363 -16.99 16.24 -14.94
N PHE A 364 -17.16 15.31 -15.88
CA PHE A 364 -16.13 14.96 -16.85
C PHE A 364 -16.35 15.76 -18.15
N PRO A 365 -15.39 16.57 -18.62
CA PRO A 365 -15.58 17.38 -19.84
C PRO A 365 -15.97 16.53 -21.06
N GLY A 366 -16.96 16.98 -21.83
CA GLY A 366 -17.51 16.23 -22.97
C GLY A 366 -18.64 15.26 -22.62
N THR A 367 -19.12 15.29 -21.37
CA THR A 367 -20.24 14.47 -20.89
C THR A 367 -21.54 15.24 -20.67
N THR A 368 -21.65 16.48 -21.14
CA THR A 368 -22.94 17.19 -21.11
C THR A 368 -23.94 16.45 -21.96
N ASP A 369 -25.08 16.09 -21.36
CA ASP A 369 -26.29 15.63 -22.02
C ASP A 369 -26.73 16.68 -23.08
N GLU A 370 -26.17 16.63 -24.29
CA GLU A 370 -26.70 17.29 -25.49
C GLU A 370 -27.45 16.31 -26.38
#